data_AF-A0A1G7GZT8-F1
#
_entry.id   AF-A0A1G7GZT8-F1
#
_cell.length_a   1.000
_cell.length_b   1.000
_cell.length_c   1.000
_cell.angle_alpha   90.00
_cell.angle_beta   90.00
_cell.angle_gamma   90.00
#
_symmetry.space_group_name_H-M   'P 1'
#
loop_
_entity.id
_entity.type
_entity.pdbx_description
1 polymer ?
#
loop_
_entity_poly.entity_id
_entity_poly.type
_entity_poly.pdbx_seq_one_letter_code
_entity_poly.pdbx_strand_id
1 'polypeptide(L)'
;MGRTLKGLMLFTDIGFIVYWTITFMGWIPKEYLYQDYSNELLVAWNMSFIPLDMFISATGLLSIYYYNRKNPVWSSLCFASLLLTSCSGLQAISFWAIRLDFDVMWWTPNLFLLIYPLFFLAKVIKRGRTSFAG
;
A
#
# COMPACT_ATOMS: atom_id res chain seq x y z
N MET A 1 -8.15 -16.51 3.69
CA MET A 1 -7.53 -15.28 4.18
C MET A 1 -7.84 -15.15 5.67
N GLY A 2 -6.85 -14.81 6.49
CA GLY A 2 -7.13 -14.54 7.92
C GLY A 2 -7.93 -13.25 8.09
N ARG A 3 -8.77 -13.15 9.12
CA ARG A 3 -9.60 -11.95 9.38
C ARG A 3 -8.75 -10.68 9.52
N THR A 4 -7.63 -10.76 10.23
CA THR A 4 -6.68 -9.66 10.40
C THR A 4 -6.07 -9.18 9.08
N LEU A 5 -5.59 -10.11 8.23
CA LEU A 5 -5.00 -9.77 6.93
C LEU A 5 -6.02 -9.09 6.03
N LYS A 6 -7.23 -9.64 5.95
CA LYS A 6 -8.32 -9.05 5.15
C LYS A 6 -8.65 -7.63 5.64
N GLY A 7 -8.73 -7.43 6.96
CA GLY A 7 -9.00 -6.13 7.55
C GLY A 7 -7.91 -5.10 7.25
N LEU A 8 -6.64 -5.48 7.39
CA LEU A 8 -5.50 -4.61 7.10
C LEU A 8 -5.42 -4.24 5.63
N MET A 9 -5.62 -5.21 4.71
CA MET A 9 -5.66 -4.92 3.27
C MET A 9 -6.77 -3.95 2.93
N LEU A 10 -8.00 -4.18 3.41
CA LEU A 10 -9.10 -3.25 3.17
C LEU A 10 -8.84 -1.86 3.77
N PHE A 11 -8.25 -1.79 4.96
CA PHE A 11 -7.88 -0.51 5.57
C PHE A 11 -6.87 0.25 4.70
N THR A 12 -5.82 -0.42 4.24
CA THR A 12 -4.81 0.17 3.35
C THR A 12 -5.40 0.57 2.00
N ASP A 13 -6.15 -0.32 1.34
CA ASP A 13 -6.74 -0.09 0.01
C ASP A 13 -7.74 1.08 0.05
N ILE A 14 -8.62 1.11 1.06
CA ILE A 14 -9.57 2.21 1.26
C ILE A 14 -8.81 3.49 1.62
N GLY A 15 -7.77 3.40 2.45
CA GLY A 15 -6.90 4.52 2.80
C GLY A 15 -6.29 5.17 1.56
N PHE A 16 -5.73 4.38 0.65
CA PHE A 16 -5.19 4.88 -0.62
C PHE A 16 -6.27 5.54 -1.49
N ILE A 17 -7.42 4.88 -1.66
CA ILE A 17 -8.52 5.43 -2.47
C ILE A 17 -9.01 6.75 -1.89
N VAL A 18 -9.22 6.83 -0.58
CA VAL A 18 -9.69 8.04 0.11
C VAL A 18 -8.63 9.14 0.02
N TYR A 19 -7.37 8.84 0.33
CA TYR A 19 -6.26 9.78 0.23
C TYR A 19 -6.20 10.39 -1.18
N TRP A 20 -6.14 9.56 -2.21
CA TRP A 20 -6.06 10.04 -3.58
C TRP A 20 -7.31 10.80 -4.01
N THR A 21 -8.51 10.38 -3.60
CA THR A 21 -9.76 11.11 -3.89
C THR A 21 -9.73 12.51 -3.29
N ILE A 22 -9.32 12.64 -2.03
CA ILE A 22 -9.19 13.93 -1.34
C ILE A 22 -8.13 14.80 -2.03
N THR A 23 -6.99 14.23 -2.39
CA THR A 23 -5.89 14.90 -3.10
C THR A 23 -6.34 15.42 -4.47
N PHE A 24 -7.04 14.61 -5.26
CA PHE A 24 -7.55 15.01 -6.59
C PHE A 24 -8.64 16.08 -6.49
N MET A 25 -9.53 15.98 -5.51
CA MET A 25 -10.60 16.95 -5.31
C MET A 25 -10.13 18.25 -4.68
N GLY A 26 -8.87 18.32 -4.21
CA GLY A 26 -8.30 19.51 -3.59
C GLY A 26 -9.01 19.91 -2.29
N TRP A 27 -9.64 18.94 -1.60
CA TRP A 27 -10.45 19.21 -0.41
C TRP A 27 -9.62 19.59 0.83
N ILE A 28 -8.31 19.31 0.82
CA ILE A 28 -7.40 19.65 1.90
C ILE A 28 -6.40 20.71 1.40
N PRO A 29 -6.07 21.72 2.22
CA PRO A 29 -5.02 22.68 1.90
C PRO A 29 -3.72 21.96 1.57
N LYS A 30 -3.07 22.42 0.51
CA LYS A 30 -1.88 21.84 -0.10
C LYS A 30 -0.73 21.70 0.91
N GLU A 31 -0.70 22.54 1.94
CA GLU A 31 0.30 22.50 3.02
C GLU A 31 0.21 21.25 3.92
N TYR A 32 -0.95 20.61 4.02
CA TYR A 32 -1.13 19.37 4.79
C TYR A 32 -0.94 18.10 3.97
N LEU A 33 -0.95 18.22 2.64
CA LEU A 33 -0.82 17.10 1.71
C LEU A 33 0.64 16.82 1.32
N TYR A 34 1.54 17.80 1.47
CA TYR A 34 2.94 17.66 1.08
C TYR A 34 3.81 18.53 1.99
N GLN A 35 4.90 17.95 2.50
CA GLN A 35 5.98 18.74 3.10
C GLN A 35 6.59 19.59 1.97
N ASP A 36 6.66 20.91 2.13
CA ASP A 36 7.15 21.87 1.11
C ASP A 36 6.46 21.81 -0.27
N TYR A 37 5.17 22.15 -0.31
CA TYR A 37 4.36 22.21 -1.55
C TYR A 37 4.94 23.12 -2.66
N SER A 38 5.82 24.05 -2.32
CA SER A 38 6.50 24.91 -3.31
C SER A 38 7.53 24.16 -4.16
N ASN A 39 7.90 22.94 -3.79
CA ASN A 39 8.88 22.15 -4.52
C ASN A 39 8.18 21.20 -5.51
N GLU A 40 8.20 21.57 -6.80
CA GLU A 40 7.62 20.77 -7.88
C GLU A 40 8.14 19.32 -7.91
N LEU A 41 9.38 19.09 -7.44
CA LEU A 41 9.96 17.75 -7.35
C LEU A 41 9.27 16.88 -6.30
N LEU A 42 8.85 17.45 -5.16
CA LEU A 42 8.13 16.72 -4.11
C LEU A 42 6.71 16.37 -4.54
N VAL A 43 6.06 17.27 -5.27
CA VAL A 43 4.76 17.02 -5.88
C VAL A 43 4.87 15.88 -6.90
N ALA A 44 5.82 15.95 -7.84
CA ALA A 44 6.03 14.90 -8.83
C ALA A 44 6.37 13.55 -8.19
N TRP A 45 7.19 13.57 -7.12
CA TRP A 45 7.53 12.38 -6.35
C TRP A 45 6.31 11.74 -5.68
N ASN A 46 5.47 12.53 -5.01
CA ASN A 46 4.27 12.00 -4.37
C ASN A 46 3.25 11.51 -5.43
N MET A 47 3.09 12.22 -6.54
CA MET A 47 2.26 11.76 -7.68
C MET A 47 2.75 10.44 -8.29
N SER A 48 4.04 10.10 -8.16
CA SER A 48 4.57 8.80 -8.59
C SER A 48 3.98 7.61 -7.81
N PHE A 49 3.41 7.85 -6.63
CA PHE A 49 2.74 6.82 -5.84
C PHE A 49 1.34 6.49 -6.37
N ILE A 50 0.68 7.37 -7.13
CA ILE A 50 -0.65 7.11 -7.71
C ILE A 50 -0.71 5.75 -8.43
N PRO A 51 0.10 5.51 -9.48
CA PRO A 51 0.03 4.24 -10.20
C PRO A 51 0.31 3.06 -9.27
N LEU A 52 1.27 3.19 -8.36
CA LEU A 52 1.64 2.14 -7.42
C LEU A 52 0.49 1.79 -6.46
N ASP A 53 -0.12 2.79 -5.83
CA ASP A 53 -1.22 2.66 -4.88
C ASP A 53 -2.49 2.13 -5.55
N MET A 54 -2.74 2.52 -6.81
CA MET A 54 -3.82 1.94 -7.62
C MET A 54 -3.58 0.46 -7.91
N PHE A 55 -2.35 0.05 -8.23
CA PHE A 55 -2.01 -1.36 -8.41
C PHE A 55 -2.12 -2.15 -7.09
N ILE A 56 -1.69 -1.58 -5.97
CA ILE A 56 -1.85 -2.18 -4.64
C ILE A 56 -3.32 -2.45 -4.36
N SER A 57 -4.17 -1.43 -4.53
CA SER A 57 -5.60 -1.50 -4.26
C SER A 57 -6.32 -2.47 -5.21
N ALA A 58 -5.98 -2.42 -6.51
CA ALA A 58 -6.56 -3.33 -7.50
C ALA A 58 -6.23 -4.79 -7.19
N THR A 59 -4.95 -5.09 -6.94
CA THR A 59 -4.52 -6.46 -6.61
C THR A 59 -5.05 -6.91 -5.24
N GLY A 60 -5.15 -6.01 -4.27
CA GLY A 60 -5.70 -6.25 -2.94
C GLY A 60 -7.18 -6.64 -2.98
N LEU A 61 -8.01 -5.81 -3.61
CA LEU A 61 -9.44 -6.05 -3.78
C LEU A 61 -9.72 -7.29 -4.63
N LEU A 62 -8.99 -7.48 -5.74
CA LEU A 62 -9.12 -8.68 -6.57
C LEU A 62 -8.74 -9.94 -5.79
N SER A 63 -7.73 -9.89 -4.93
CA SER A 63 -7.36 -11.04 -4.08
C SER A 63 -8.51 -11.44 -3.15
N ILE A 64 -9.21 -10.48 -2.55
CA ILE A 64 -10.35 -10.73 -1.67
C ILE A 64 -11.52 -11.30 -2.49
N TYR A 65 -11.77 -10.75 -3.66
CA TYR A 65 -12.81 -11.25 -4.57
C TYR A 65 -12.59 -12.71 -4.97
N TYR A 66 -11.40 -13.06 -5.45
CA TYR A 66 -11.08 -14.44 -5.85
C TYR A 66 -11.00 -15.40 -4.66
N TYR A 67 -10.62 -14.90 -3.47
CA TYR A 67 -10.64 -15.69 -2.25
C TYR A 67 -12.08 -16.15 -1.91
N ASN A 68 -13.07 -15.26 -2.02
CA ASN A 68 -14.47 -15.61 -1.77
C ASN A 68 -15.01 -16.61 -2.81
N ARG A 69 -14.46 -16.62 -4.03
CA ARG A 69 -14.79 -17.58 -5.09
C ARG A 69 -13.99 -18.89 -5.02
N LYS A 70 -13.18 -19.09 -3.98
CA LYS A 70 -12.30 -20.27 -3.82
C LYS A 70 -11.32 -20.48 -5.00
N ASN A 71 -10.99 -19.42 -5.74
CA ASN A 71 -10.08 -19.51 -6.88
C ASN A 71 -8.62 -19.32 -6.40
N PRO A 72 -7.69 -20.26 -6.65
CA PRO A 72 -6.32 -20.25 -6.12
C PRO A 72 -5.50 -19.01 -6.49
N VAL A 73 -5.86 -18.29 -7.57
CA VAL A 73 -5.23 -17.03 -8.00
C VAL A 73 -5.24 -15.96 -6.89
N TRP A 74 -6.15 -16.05 -5.92
CA TRP A 74 -6.22 -15.15 -4.76
C TRP A 74 -4.88 -15.01 -4.04
N SER A 75 -4.11 -16.10 -3.94
CA SER A 75 -2.86 -16.10 -3.18
C SER A 75 -1.76 -15.30 -3.89
N SER A 76 -1.68 -15.40 -5.22
CA SER A 76 -0.70 -14.66 -6.01
C SER A 76 -1.01 -13.17 -6.03
N LEU A 77 -2.30 -12.81 -6.16
CA LEU A 77 -2.76 -11.42 -6.08
C LEU A 77 -2.51 -10.81 -4.69
N CYS A 78 -2.79 -11.58 -3.63
CA CYS A 78 -2.52 -11.14 -2.26
C CYS A 78 -1.01 -10.95 -2.03
N PHE A 79 -0.18 -11.85 -2.53
CA PHE A 79 1.27 -11.70 -2.46
C PHE A 79 1.75 -10.44 -3.19
N ALA A 80 1.28 -10.21 -4.41
CA ALA A 80 1.62 -9.01 -5.19
C ALA A 80 1.21 -7.72 -4.46
N SER A 81 -0.02 -7.65 -3.95
CA SER A 81 -0.52 -6.51 -3.19
C SER A 81 0.34 -6.22 -1.95
N LEU A 82 0.66 -7.24 -1.15
CA LEU A 82 1.50 -7.08 0.04
C LEU A 82 2.93 -6.64 -0.30
N LEU A 83 3.52 -7.22 -1.35
CA LEU A 83 4.87 -6.86 -1.78
C LEU A 83 4.91 -5.41 -2.28
N LEU A 84 3.97 -5.02 -3.14
CA LEU A 84 3.87 -3.64 -3.65
C LEU A 84 3.64 -2.65 -2.51
N THR A 85 2.82 -2.99 -1.51
CA THR A 85 2.61 -2.14 -0.33
C THR A 85 3.92 -1.91 0.43
N SER A 86 4.68 -2.98 0.66
CA SER A 86 5.97 -2.88 1.34
C SER A 86 6.98 -2.07 0.51
N CYS A 87 7.01 -2.24 -0.81
CA CYS A 87 7.83 -1.43 -1.72
C CYS A 87 7.44 0.05 -1.69
N SER A 88 6.15 0.38 -1.65
CA SER A 88 5.66 1.76 -1.51
C SER A 88 6.18 2.39 -0.22
N GLY A 89 6.00 1.72 0.93
CA GLY A 89 6.53 2.17 2.21
C GLY A 89 8.06 2.32 2.20
N LEU A 90 8.79 1.37 1.59
CA LEU A 90 10.24 1.42 1.47
C LEU A 90 10.72 2.62 0.64
N GLN A 91 10.07 2.87 -0.50
CA GLN A 91 10.37 4.02 -1.36
C GLN A 91 10.22 5.33 -0.58
N ALA A 92 9.12 5.46 0.17
CA ALA A 92 8.86 6.63 1.00
C ALA A 92 9.92 6.84 2.08
N ILE A 93 10.17 5.83 2.91
CA ILE A 93 11.14 5.93 4.01
C ILE A 93 12.56 6.14 3.48
N SER A 94 12.95 5.48 2.38
CA SER A 94 14.27 5.68 1.79
C SER A 94 14.46 7.11 1.30
N PHE A 95 13.44 7.69 0.66
CA PHE A 95 13.48 9.07 0.19
C PHE A 95 13.66 10.06 1.35
N TRP A 96 12.85 9.94 2.41
CA TRP A 96 12.94 10.81 3.58
C TRP A 96 14.25 10.65 4.34
N ALA A 97 14.73 9.41 4.50
CA ALA A 97 16.02 9.13 5.12
C ALA A 97 17.20 9.76 4.35
N ILE A 98 17.19 9.71 3.01
CA ILE A 98 18.22 10.37 2.18
C ILE A 98 18.18 11.90 2.34
N ARG A 99 16.97 12.47 2.47
CA ARG A 99 16.78 13.90 2.72
C ARG A 99 17.08 14.34 4.16
N LEU A 100 17.38 13.39 5.06
CA LEU A 100 17.55 13.63 6.50
C LEU A 100 16.33 14.31 7.15
N ASP A 101 15.14 13.99 6.64
CA ASP A 101 13.88 14.54 7.10
C ASP A 101 13.09 13.45 7.83
N PHE A 102 12.74 13.73 9.09
CA PHE A 102 12.19 12.76 10.03
C PHE A 102 10.83 13.18 10.59
N ASP A 103 10.03 13.89 9.79
CA ASP A 103 8.66 14.23 10.17
C ASP A 103 7.84 12.97 10.48
N VAL A 104 7.40 12.87 11.74
CA VAL A 104 6.62 11.75 12.27
C VAL A 104 5.30 11.57 11.51
N MET A 105 4.69 12.65 11.03
CA MET A 105 3.43 12.59 10.28
C MET A 105 3.59 11.84 8.96
N TRP A 106 4.77 11.93 8.32
CA TRP A 106 5.08 11.23 7.09
C TRP A 106 5.74 9.87 7.33
N TRP A 107 6.56 9.74 8.36
CA TRP A 107 7.22 8.48 8.69
C TRP A 107 6.26 7.42 9.19
N THR A 108 5.30 7.78 10.05
CA THR A 108 4.37 6.82 10.68
C THR A 108 3.57 6.00 9.66
N PRO A 109 2.81 6.61 8.72
CA PRO A 109 2.04 5.85 7.75
C PRO A 109 2.94 5.03 6.82
N ASN A 110 4.09 5.57 6.40
CA ASN A 110 5.00 4.88 5.48
C ASN A 110 5.72 3.69 6.14
N LEU A 111 6.11 3.80 7.42
CA LEU A 111 6.62 2.68 8.20
C LEU A 111 5.56 1.60 8.40
N PHE A 112 4.31 2.00 8.64
CA PHE A 112 3.21 1.04 8.70
C PHE A 112 3.10 0.25 7.39
N LEU A 113 3.03 0.93 6.24
CA LEU A 113 2.98 0.32 4.91
C LEU A 113 4.19 -0.60 4.63
N LEU A 114 5.37 -0.22 5.09
CA LEU A 114 6.59 -1.01 4.94
C LEU A 114 6.52 -2.33 5.76
N ILE A 115 6.11 -2.23 7.02
CA ILE A 115 6.33 -3.28 8.02
C ILE A 115 5.19 -4.30 8.03
N TYR A 116 3.93 -3.87 8.00
CA TYR A 116 2.81 -4.80 8.17
C TYR A 116 2.79 -5.92 7.12
N PRO A 117 3.08 -5.69 5.82
CA PRO A 117 2.98 -6.74 4.81
C PRO A 117 4.01 -7.85 5.02
N LEU A 118 5.19 -7.51 5.52
CA LEU A 118 6.30 -8.46 5.75
C LEU A 118 5.90 -9.58 6.70
N PHE A 119 5.09 -9.28 7.73
CA PHE A 119 4.58 -10.29 8.67
C PHE A 119 3.60 -11.30 8.04
N PHE A 120 2.98 -10.94 6.91
CA PHE A 120 1.98 -11.76 6.23
C PHE A 120 2.51 -12.45 4.97
N LEU A 121 3.57 -11.93 4.33
CA LEU A 121 4.16 -12.52 3.12
C LEU A 121 4.50 -14.01 3.29
N ALA A 122 5.22 -14.37 4.35
CA ALA A 122 5.58 -15.76 4.64
C ALA A 122 4.34 -16.67 4.79
N LYS A 123 3.26 -16.14 5.40
CA LYS A 123 2.00 -16.88 5.61
C LYS A 123 1.23 -17.07 4.30
N VAL A 124 1.25 -16.08 3.41
CA VAL A 124 0.58 -16.14 2.10
C VAL A 124 1.30 -17.13 1.18
N ILE A 125 2.64 -17.10 1.13
CA ILE A 125 3.43 -18.06 0.33
C ILE A 125 3.12 -19.51 0.74
N LYS A 126 3.09 -19.80 2.05
CA LYS A 126 2.80 -21.14 2.55
C LYS A 126 1.40 -21.63 2.15
N ARG A 127 0.40 -20.73 2.16
CA ARG A 127 -0.99 -21.05 1.78
C ARG A 127 -1.22 -21.14 0.28
N GLY A 128 -0.46 -20.37 -0.52
CA GLY A 128 -0.49 -20.48 -1.98
C GLY A 128 -0.08 -21.86 -2.44
N ARG A 129 1.02 -22.41 -1.89
CA ARG A 129 1.49 -23.76 -2.22
C ARG A 129 0.44 -24.85 -1.99
N THR A 130 -0.34 -24.76 -0.91
CA THR A 130 -1.40 -25.73 -0.63
C THR A 130 -2.62 -25.59 -1.55
N SER A 131 -2.80 -24.43 -2.19
CA SER A 131 -3.96 -24.16 -3.06
C SER A 131 -3.75 -24.59 -4.52
N PHE A 132 -2.50 -24.85 -4.92
CA PHE A 132 -2.14 -25.38 -6.26
C PHE A 132 -1.83 -26.88 -6.24
N ALA A 133 -1.78 -27.50 -5.06
CA ALA A 133 -1.42 -28.91 -4.86
C ALA A 133 -2.63 -29.85 -4.68
N GLY A 134 -3.85 -29.35 -4.87
CA GLY A 134 -5.09 -30.12 -4.85
C GLY A 134 -5.99 -29.69 -6.01
#